data_AF-A0A4V1CJQ8-F1
#
_entry.id   AF-A0A4V1CJQ8-F1
#
_cell.length_a   1.000
_cell.length_b   1.000
_cell.length_c   1.000
_cell.angle_alpha   90.00
_cell.angle_beta   90.00
_cell.angle_gamma   90.00
#
_symmetry.space_group_name_H-M   'P 1'
#
loop_
_entity.id
_entity.type
_entity.pdbx_description
1 polymer ?
#
loop_
_entity_poly.entity_id
_entity_poly.type
_entity_poly.pdbx_seq_one_letter_code
_entity_poly.pdbx_strand_id
1 'polypeptide(L)'
;MQNLNNVAAERLQKVVPAAEAQIDGALIAVSSLMAEVVTARRDTAGVPAAKGHATIRRIAEAQLALVGVSGDILRVHGDLADIGRETSGLDLHECPAVAEAGPAKIALVS
;
A
#
# COMPACT_ATOMS: atom_id res chain seq x y z
N MET A 1 -33.78 3.27 -11.56
CA MET A 1 -32.84 3.56 -10.44
C MET A 1 -31.76 2.48 -10.28
N GLN A 2 -32.01 1.20 -10.63
CA GLN A 2 -31.01 0.11 -10.57
C GLN A 2 -29.71 0.32 -11.37
N ASN A 3 -29.73 1.05 -12.50
CA ASN A 3 -28.53 1.25 -13.33
C ASN A 3 -27.48 2.20 -12.73
N LEU A 4 -27.84 3.13 -11.84
CA LEU A 4 -26.88 4.08 -11.25
C LEU A 4 -26.00 3.40 -10.19
N ASN A 5 -26.56 2.43 -9.46
CA ASN A 5 -25.84 1.67 -8.43
C ASN A 5 -24.75 0.79 -9.06
N ASN A 6 -25.02 0.23 -10.25
CA ASN A 6 -24.05 -0.61 -10.97
C ASN A 6 -22.86 0.21 -11.49
N VAL A 7 -23.11 1.39 -12.05
CA VAL A 7 -22.04 2.28 -12.55
C VAL A 7 -21.13 2.76 -11.42
N ALA A 8 -21.69 3.05 -10.25
CA ALA A 8 -20.90 3.45 -9.07
C ALA A 8 -20.02 2.29 -8.55
N ALA A 9 -20.58 1.07 -8.46
CA ALA A 9 -19.86 -0.12 -8.05
C ALA A 9 -18.71 -0.48 -9.02
N GLU A 10 -18.97 -0.49 -10.32
CA GLU A 10 -17.95 -0.72 -11.36
C GLU A 10 -16.81 0.32 -11.32
N ARG A 11 -17.13 1.57 -10.95
CA ARG A 11 -16.10 2.60 -10.77
C ARG A 11 -15.25 2.34 -9.53
N LEU A 12 -15.87 1.94 -8.42
CA LEU A 12 -15.16 1.62 -7.18
C LEU A 12 -14.23 0.42 -7.35
N GLN A 13 -14.66 -0.62 -8.09
CA GLN A 13 -13.82 -1.78 -8.44
C GLN A 13 -12.52 -1.40 -9.17
N LYS A 14 -12.50 -0.26 -9.88
CA LYS A 14 -11.30 0.24 -10.57
C LYS A 14 -10.48 1.20 -9.71
N VAL A 15 -11.15 2.07 -8.96
CA VAL A 15 -10.49 3.15 -8.20
C VAL A 15 -9.81 2.62 -6.94
N VAL A 16 -10.38 1.61 -6.27
CA VAL A 16 -9.79 1.06 -5.04
C VAL A 16 -8.41 0.42 -5.30
N PRO A 17 -8.25 -0.53 -6.24
CA PRO A 17 -6.93 -1.10 -6.55
C PRO A 17 -5.94 -0.06 -7.08
N ALA A 18 -6.42 0.94 -7.82
CA ALA A 18 -5.57 2.03 -8.31
C ALA A 18 -5.06 2.93 -7.18
N ALA A 19 -5.84 3.12 -6.12
CA ALA A 19 -5.41 3.86 -4.92
C ALA A 19 -4.37 3.07 -4.13
N GLU A 20 -4.61 1.77 -3.91
CA GLU A 20 -3.65 0.85 -3.27
C GLU A 20 -2.29 0.87 -3.99
N ALA A 21 -2.29 0.68 -5.31
CA ALA A 21 -1.07 0.67 -6.12
C ALA A 21 -0.31 2.00 -6.08
N GLN A 22 -1.00 3.14 -5.98
CA GLN A 22 -0.36 4.45 -5.86
C GLN A 22 0.32 4.64 -4.50
N ILE A 23 -0.25 4.07 -3.43
CA ILE A 23 0.35 4.11 -2.09
C ILE A 23 1.62 3.27 -2.06
N ASP A 24 1.59 2.07 -2.66
CA ASP A 24 2.79 1.24 -2.80
C ASP A 24 3.88 1.95 -3.61
N GLY A 25 3.50 2.61 -4.71
CA GLY A 25 4.41 3.44 -5.50
C GLY A 25 5.04 4.57 -4.67
N ALA A 26 4.27 5.24 -3.81
CA ALA A 26 4.78 6.26 -2.91
C ALA A 26 5.74 5.66 -1.86
N LEU A 27 5.43 4.49 -1.31
CA LEU A 27 6.29 3.81 -0.34
C LEU A 27 7.64 3.41 -0.96
N ILE A 28 7.63 2.93 -2.20
CA ILE A 28 8.85 2.66 -2.97
C ILE A 28 9.65 3.94 -3.16
N ALA A 29 9.03 5.02 -3.64
CA ALA A 29 9.72 6.28 -3.92
C ALA A 29 10.39 6.88 -2.68
N VAL A 30 9.70 6.87 -1.54
CA VAL A 30 10.24 7.39 -0.27
C VAL A 30 11.36 6.48 0.28
N SER A 31 11.26 5.17 0.08
CA SER A 31 12.31 4.22 0.47
C SER A 31 13.58 4.38 -0.37
N SER A 32 13.44 4.60 -1.67
CA SER A 32 14.58 4.94 -2.54
C SER A 32 15.22 6.26 -2.11
N LEU A 33 14.42 7.28 -1.79
CA LEU A 33 14.95 8.55 -1.27
C LEU A 33 15.74 8.37 0.04
N MET A 34 15.24 7.54 0.97
CA MET A 34 15.98 7.21 2.20
C MET A 34 17.34 6.60 1.89
N ALA A 35 17.38 5.61 0.99
CA ALA A 35 18.61 4.92 0.62
C ALA A 35 19.63 5.90 0.01
N GLU A 36 19.20 6.78 -0.87
CA GLU A 36 20.05 7.82 -1.47
C GLU A 36 20.60 8.79 -0.42
N VAL A 37 19.76 9.29 0.50
CA VAL A 37 20.20 10.21 1.56
C VAL A 37 21.23 9.56 2.49
N VAL A 38 21.00 8.30 2.88
CA VAL A 38 21.94 7.56 3.74
C VAL A 38 23.25 7.28 3.01
N THR A 39 23.19 6.94 1.72
CA THR A 39 24.37 6.70 0.86
C THR A 39 25.17 7.98 0.66
N ALA A 40 24.53 9.09 0.31
CA ALA A 40 25.18 10.39 0.17
C ALA A 40 25.87 10.82 1.45
N ARG A 41 25.25 10.61 2.62
CA ARG A 41 25.87 10.91 3.91
C ARG A 41 27.10 10.02 4.18
N ARG A 42 27.06 8.73 3.81
CA ARG A 42 28.19 7.80 3.97
C ARG A 42 29.36 8.18 3.07
N ASP A 43 29.07 8.54 1.82
CA ASP A 43 30.08 8.68 0.77
C ASP A 43 30.67 10.10 0.68
N THR A 44 30.06 11.08 1.36
CA THR A 44 30.61 12.44 1.41
C THR A 44 31.71 12.54 2.47
N ALA A 45 32.97 12.67 2.01
CA ALA A 45 34.13 12.81 2.89
C ALA A 45 34.00 14.03 3.84
N GLY A 46 34.34 13.83 5.11
CA GLY A 46 34.36 14.88 6.11
C GLY A 46 33.00 15.27 6.69
N VAL A 47 31.90 14.61 6.29
CA VAL A 47 30.56 14.85 6.86
C VAL A 47 30.38 14.00 8.14
N PRO A 48 30.12 14.61 9.31
CA PRO A 48 29.80 13.85 10.52
C PRO A 48 28.48 13.08 10.37
N ALA A 49 28.39 11.87 10.92
CA ALA A 49 27.18 11.04 10.86
C ALA A 49 25.91 11.72 11.43
N ALA A 50 26.07 12.67 12.36
CA ALA A 50 24.98 13.46 12.92
C ALA A 50 24.35 14.43 11.89
N LYS A 51 25.10 14.86 10.86
CA LYS A 51 24.56 15.70 9.79
C LYS A 51 23.57 14.89 8.95
N GLY A 52 22.41 15.48 8.68
CA GLY A 52 21.32 14.82 7.96
C GLY A 52 20.45 13.87 8.81
N HIS A 53 20.75 13.68 10.10
CA HIS A 53 19.94 12.81 10.96
C HIS A 53 18.47 13.27 11.04
N ALA A 54 18.23 14.57 11.17
CA ALA A 54 16.87 15.13 11.18
C ALA A 54 16.13 14.87 9.85
N THR A 55 16.84 14.91 8.71
CA THR A 55 16.28 14.59 7.39
C THR A 55 15.89 13.12 7.30
N ILE A 56 16.81 12.21 7.68
CA ILE A 56 16.55 10.77 7.73
C ILE A 56 15.35 10.47 8.63
N ARG A 57 15.29 11.06 9.82
CA ARG A 57 14.17 10.89 10.74
C ARG A 57 12.83 11.29 10.10
N ARG A 58 12.77 12.43 9.42
CA ARG A 58 11.54 12.90 8.73
C ARG A 58 11.12 11.95 7.60
N ILE A 59 12.08 11.39 6.86
CA ILE A 59 11.77 10.39 5.82
C ILE A 59 11.22 9.11 6.45
N ALA A 60 11.79 8.65 7.56
CA ALA A 60 11.29 7.48 8.29
C ALA A 60 9.87 7.71 8.82
N GLU A 61 9.58 8.90 9.36
CA GLU A 61 8.23 9.29 9.79
C GLU A 61 7.24 9.29 8.62
N ALA A 62 7.67 9.76 7.43
CA ALA A 62 6.86 9.70 6.21
C ALA A 62 6.58 8.26 5.75
N GLN A 63 7.57 7.35 5.83
CA GLN A 63 7.37 5.93 5.52
C GLN A 63 6.35 5.29 6.46
N LEU A 64 6.45 5.55 7.76
CA LEU A 64 5.49 5.04 8.74
C LEU A 64 4.07 5.57 8.50
N ALA A 65 3.95 6.85 8.16
CA ALA A 65 2.66 7.44 7.80
C ALA A 65 2.04 6.77 6.56
N LEU A 66 2.83 6.51 5.52
CA LEU A 66 2.37 5.80 4.31
C LEU A 66 1.91 4.36 4.61
N VAL A 67 2.60 3.65 5.50
CA VAL A 67 2.17 2.32 5.95
C VAL A 67 0.82 2.41 6.68
N GLY A 68 0.61 3.43 7.52
CA GLY A 68 -0.68 3.70 8.15
C GLY A 68 -1.79 3.93 7.11
N VAL A 69 -1.54 4.79 6.12
CA VAL A 69 -2.49 5.07 5.03
C VAL A 69 -2.81 3.81 4.22
N SER A 70 -1.82 2.97 3.92
CA SER A 70 -2.02 1.68 3.23
C SER A 70 -3.00 0.79 4.01
N GLY A 71 -2.79 0.65 5.33
CA GLY A 71 -3.70 -0.13 6.19
C GLY A 71 -5.10 0.45 6.30
N ASP A 72 -5.26 1.77 6.29
CA ASP A 72 -6.57 2.43 6.26
C ASP A 72 -7.31 2.15 4.95
N ILE A 73 -6.61 2.21 3.81
CA ILE A 73 -7.22 1.98 2.50
C ILE A 73 -7.60 0.51 2.29
N LEU A 74 -6.80 -0.43 2.78
CA LEU A 74 -7.16 -1.85 2.79
C LEU A 74 -8.43 -2.12 3.61
N ARG A 75 -8.63 -1.40 4.72
CA ARG A 75 -9.87 -1.51 5.52
C ARG A 75 -11.06 -0.92 4.77
N VAL A 76 -10.90 0.24 4.13
CA VAL A 76 -11.93 0.82 3.27
C VAL A 76 -12.32 -0.15 2.14
N HIS A 77 -11.36 -0.86 1.55
CA HIS A 77 -11.67 -1.92 0.57
C HIS A 77 -12.56 -3.01 1.20
N GLY A 78 -12.19 -3.52 2.38
CA GLY A 78 -13.01 -4.51 3.12
C GLY A 78 -14.43 -4.01 3.39
N ASP A 79 -14.58 -2.78 3.92
CA ASP A 79 -15.88 -2.17 4.20
C ASP A 79 -16.73 -2.04 2.93
N LEU A 80 -16.12 -1.65 1.79
CA LEU A 80 -16.81 -1.56 0.51
C LEU A 80 -17.25 -2.93 -0.03
N ALA A 81 -16.45 -3.98 0.20
CA ALA A 81 -16.81 -5.34 -0.18
C ALA A 81 -18.01 -5.85 0.64
N ASP A 82 -18.04 -5.56 1.94
CA ASP A 82 -19.15 -5.94 2.81
C ASP A 82 -20.43 -5.16 2.48
N ILE A 83 -20.33 -3.85 2.24
CA ILE A 83 -21.45 -3.05 1.73
C ILE A 83 -21.98 -3.62 0.41
N GLY A 84 -21.09 -4.01 -0.51
CA GLY A 84 -21.48 -4.63 -1.78
C GLY A 84 -22.29 -5.92 -1.59
N ARG A 85 -21.89 -6.75 -0.62
CA ARG A 85 -22.56 -8.00 -0.24
C ARG A 85 -23.92 -7.79 0.42
N GLU A 86 -24.06 -6.75 1.24
CA GLU A 86 -25.29 -6.44 1.98
C GLU A 86 -26.34 -5.72 1.13
N THR A 87 -25.89 -4.78 0.30
CA THR A 87 -26.78 -3.88 -0.45
C THR A 87 -27.26 -4.47 -1.77
N SER A 88 -26.69 -5.59 -2.17
CA SER A 88 -27.17 -6.39 -3.29
C SER A 88 -26.72 -7.82 -3.08
N GLY A 89 -27.53 -8.81 -3.48
CA GLY A 89 -27.02 -10.14 -3.83
C GLY A 89 -26.12 -10.10 -5.08
N LEU A 90 -25.25 -9.08 -5.17
CA LEU A 90 -24.19 -8.95 -6.14
C LEU A 90 -23.08 -9.86 -5.65
N ASP A 91 -23.03 -11.01 -6.28
CA ASP A 91 -21.87 -11.86 -6.26
C ASP A 91 -20.65 -11.05 -6.77
N LEU A 92 -19.89 -10.47 -5.84
CA LEU A 92 -18.57 -9.90 -6.08
C LEU A 92 -17.49 -10.99 -6.10
N HIS A 93 -17.83 -12.26 -6.40
CA HIS A 93 -16.84 -13.32 -6.67
C HIS A 93 -16.01 -12.96 -7.90
N GLU A 94 -15.00 -12.13 -7.67
CA GLU A 94 -13.63 -12.35 -8.12
C GLU A 94 -12.73 -11.44 -7.27
N CYS A 95 -12.55 -11.81 -6.01
CA CYS A 95 -11.26 -11.50 -5.37
C CYS A 95 -10.20 -12.18 -6.24
N PRO A 96 -9.21 -11.46 -6.81
CA PRO A 96 -8.15 -12.09 -7.55
C PRO A 96 -7.46 -13.10 -6.62
N ALA A 97 -7.23 -14.33 -7.11
CA ALA A 97 -6.67 -15.47 -6.36
C ALA A 97 -5.30 -15.19 -5.71
N VAL A 98 -4.72 -14.02 -5.93
CA VAL A 98 -3.48 -13.55 -5.31
C VAL A 98 -3.62 -13.34 -3.79
N ALA A 99 -4.84 -13.13 -3.28
CA ALA A 99 -5.09 -13.01 -1.83
C ALA A 99 -5.20 -14.38 -1.11
N GLU A 100 -5.49 -15.46 -1.85
CA GLU A 100 -5.60 -16.84 -1.33
C GLU A 100 -4.24 -17.55 -1.25
N ALA A 101 -3.17 -16.93 -1.73
CA ALA A 101 -1.81 -17.42 -1.55
C ALA A 101 -1.36 -17.18 -0.10
N GLY A 102 -1.91 -17.99 0.82
CA GLY A 102 -1.35 -18.19 2.15
C GLY A 102 0.15 -18.55 2.05
N PRO A 103 0.93 -18.34 3.13
CA PRO A 103 2.38 -18.51 3.08
C PRO A 103 2.71 -19.92 2.57
N ALA A 104 3.42 -19.99 1.43
CA ALA A 104 3.93 -21.23 0.90
C ALA A 104 4.69 -21.94 2.03
N LYS A 105 4.25 -23.15 2.40
CA LYS A 105 5.01 -24.01 3.29
C LYS A 105 6.38 -24.19 2.66
N ILE A 106 7.40 -23.59 3.27
CA ILE A 106 8.80 -23.87 2.99
C ILE A 106 8.99 -25.33 3.36
N ALA A 107 8.94 -26.20 2.36
CA ALA A 107 9.44 -27.57 2.51
C ALA A 107 10.96 -27.47 2.63
N LEU A 108 11.43 -27.53 3.87
CA LEU A 108 12.83 -27.81 4.18
C LEU A 108 13.13 -29.20 3.61
N VAL A 109 13.87 -29.26 2.50
CA VAL A 109 14.43 -30.51 2.00
C VAL A 109 15.80 -30.67 2.64
N SER A 110 15.96 -31.79 3.34
CA SER A 110 17.20 -32.29 3.95
C SER A 110 18.34 -32.47 2.95
#